data_AF-A0A929C5H6-F1
#
_entry.id   AF-A0A929C5H6-F1
#
_cell.length_a   1.000
_cell.length_b   1.000
_cell.length_c   1.000
_cell.angle_alpha   90.00
_cell.angle_beta   90.00
_cell.angle_gamma   90.00
#
_symmetry.space_group_name_H-M   'P 1'
#
loop_
_entity.id
_entity.type
_entity.pdbx_description
1 polymer ?
#
loop_
_entity_poly.entity_id
_entity_poly.type
_entity_poly.pdbx_seq_one_letter_code
_entity_poly.pdbx_strand_id
1 'polypeptide(L)'
;LAFMIGEGIPGLSGEQNGQLITIMSLLGIAVLGYIFAWFREKEGGIILIFISIIMGLYLLYLSENNVLAAIIYCLPFLIPGVLFLVYDYKKQ
;
A
#
# COMPACT_ATOMS: atom_id res chain seq x y z
N LEU A 1 14.35 4.37 3.63
CA LEU A 1 14.69 4.23 5.07
C LEU A 1 14.90 5.58 5.75
N ALA A 2 15.78 6.45 5.23
CA ALA A 2 15.98 7.80 5.78
C ALA A 2 14.69 8.65 5.85
N PHE A 3 13.80 8.56 4.85
CA PHE A 3 12.51 9.25 4.84
C PHE A 3 11.54 8.75 5.93
N MET A 4 11.44 7.42 6.13
CA MET A 4 10.60 6.84 7.18
C MET A 4 11.10 7.14 8.60
N ILE A 5 12.40 7.31 8.78
CA ILE A 5 13.02 7.60 10.09
C ILE A 5 13.01 9.10 10.39
N GLY A 6 13.20 9.95 9.37
CA GLY A 6 13.25 11.41 9.52
C GLY A 6 11.89 12.07 9.77
N GLU A 7 10.82 11.58 9.15
CA GLU A 7 9.47 12.15 9.31
C GLU A 7 8.48 11.22 10.06
N GLY A 8 8.70 9.90 10.05
CA GLY A 8 7.71 8.94 10.57
C GLY A 8 7.77 8.70 12.08
N ILE A 9 8.95 8.68 12.71
CA ILE A 9 9.06 8.36 14.15
C ILE A 9 8.70 9.54 15.07
N PRO A 10 9.14 10.78 14.80
CA PRO A 10 8.77 11.94 15.63
C PRO A 10 7.26 12.29 15.55
N GLY A 11 6.60 11.91 14.44
CA GLY A 11 5.16 12.09 14.25
C GLY A 11 4.28 11.14 15.07
N LEU A 12 4.85 10.13 15.75
CA LEU A 12 4.16 9.16 16.61
C LEU A 12 3.84 9.69 18.04
N SER A 13 4.27 10.90 18.39
CA SER A 13 4.02 11.50 19.71
C SER A 13 3.04 12.70 19.69
N GLY A 14 2.34 12.95 18.58
CA GLY A 14 1.42 14.09 18.43
C GLY A 14 0.10 13.74 17.74
N GLU A 15 -0.80 14.71 17.54
CA GLU A 15 -2.12 14.51 16.90
C GLU A 15 -2.06 13.90 15.48
N GLN A 16 -0.89 13.91 14.82
CA GLN A 16 -0.61 13.20 13.56
C GLN A 16 -0.60 11.65 13.68
N ASN A 17 -0.70 11.10 14.89
CA ASN A 17 -0.67 9.66 15.15
C ASN A 17 -1.71 8.86 14.36
N GLY A 18 -2.94 9.36 14.25
CA GLY A 18 -4.03 8.62 13.62
C GLY A 18 -3.78 8.35 12.13
N GLN A 19 -3.25 9.35 11.42
CA GLN A 19 -2.94 9.24 10.00
C GLN A 19 -1.80 8.25 9.76
N LEU A 20 -0.72 8.38 10.52
CA LEU A 20 0.44 7.52 10.36
C LEU A 20 0.12 6.07 10.71
N ILE A 21 -0.60 5.83 11.82
CA ILE A 21 -1.06 4.49 12.22
C ILE A 21 -1.94 3.87 11.13
N THR A 22 -2.83 4.66 10.51
CA THR A 22 -3.68 4.17 9.42
C THR A 22 -2.85 3.76 8.20
N ILE A 23 -1.91 4.59 7.76
CA ILE A 23 -1.02 4.27 6.63
C ILE A 23 -0.17 3.04 6.95
N MET A 24 0.42 2.95 8.16
CA MET A 24 1.22 1.80 8.56
C MET A 24 0.38 0.52 8.60
N SER A 25 -0.88 0.60 9.02
CA SER A 25 -1.81 -0.53 9.05
C SER A 25 -2.14 -1.00 7.64
N LEU A 26 -2.44 -0.08 6.72
CA LEU A 26 -2.66 -0.40 5.29
C LEU A 26 -1.41 -1.03 4.66
N LEU A 27 -0.23 -0.51 4.99
CA LEU A 27 1.05 -1.05 4.53
C LEU A 27 1.30 -2.45 5.08
N GLY A 28 0.98 -2.70 6.35
CA GLY A 28 1.01 -4.03 6.96
C GLY A 28 0.10 -5.03 6.23
N ILE A 29 -1.13 -4.63 5.89
CA ILE A 29 -2.05 -5.46 5.10
C ILE A 29 -1.47 -5.73 3.70
N ALA A 30 -0.84 -4.74 3.06
CA ALA A 30 -0.21 -4.93 1.76
C ALA A 30 0.94 -5.94 1.80
N VAL A 31 1.77 -5.91 2.86
CA VAL A 31 2.83 -6.91 3.09
C VAL A 31 2.22 -8.30 3.29
N LEU A 32 1.13 -8.43 4.05
CA LEU A 32 0.42 -9.70 4.19
C LEU A 32 -0.15 -10.17 2.85
N GLY A 33 -0.63 -9.26 2.00
CA GLY A 33 -1.08 -9.55 0.64
C GLY A 33 0.03 -10.16 -0.23
N TYR A 34 1.25 -9.64 -0.14
CA TYR A 34 2.42 -10.25 -0.79
C TYR A 34 2.70 -11.65 -0.26
N ILE A 35 2.70 -11.82 1.07
CA ILE A 35 2.96 -13.13 1.68
C ILE A 35 1.93 -14.15 1.21
N PHE A 36 0.66 -13.73 1.14
CA PHE A 36 -0.43 -14.56 0.69
C PHE A 36 -0.36 -14.91 -0.81
N ALA A 37 0.13 -13.98 -1.64
CA ALA A 37 0.31 -14.19 -3.08
C ALA A 37 1.28 -15.35 -3.41
N TRP A 38 2.21 -15.73 -2.52
CA TRP A 38 3.05 -16.92 -2.70
C TRP A 38 2.26 -18.23 -2.70
N PHE A 39 1.14 -18.30 -1.98
CA PHE A 39 0.33 -19.50 -1.89
C PHE A 39 -0.85 -19.46 -2.86
N ARG A 40 -1.41 -18.27 -3.07
CA ARG A 40 -2.59 -18.04 -3.89
C ARG A 40 -2.40 -16.75 -4.70
N GLU A 41 -1.79 -16.89 -5.87
CA GLU A 41 -1.36 -15.79 -6.75
C GLU A 41 -2.51 -14.83 -7.08
N LYS A 42 -3.66 -15.38 -7.49
CA LYS A 42 -4.86 -14.60 -7.84
C LYS A 42 -5.38 -13.80 -6.66
N GLU A 43 -5.68 -14.45 -5.55
CA GLU A 43 -6.27 -13.82 -4.38
C GLU A 43 -5.32 -12.80 -3.74
N GLY A 44 -4.01 -13.11 -3.67
CA GLY A 44 -3.00 -12.16 -3.23
C GLY A 44 -2.88 -10.94 -4.15
N GLY A 45 -2.95 -11.14 -5.46
CA GLY A 45 -3.00 -10.06 -6.45
C GLY A 45 -4.20 -9.13 -6.26
N ILE A 46 -5.40 -9.68 -6.04
CA ILE A 46 -6.62 -8.90 -5.75
C ILE A 46 -6.43 -8.05 -4.49
N ILE A 47 -5.90 -8.65 -3.41
CA ILE A 47 -5.67 -7.93 -2.13
C ILE A 47 -4.70 -6.77 -2.35
N LEU A 48 -3.59 -6.98 -3.05
CA LEU A 48 -2.58 -5.95 -3.33
C LEU A 48 -3.15 -4.79 -4.16
N ILE A 49 -3.98 -5.07 -5.16
CA ILE A 49 -4.65 -4.03 -5.94
C ILE A 49 -5.61 -3.25 -5.04
N PHE A 50 -6.48 -3.95 -4.31
CA PHE A 50 -7.51 -3.32 -3.48
C PHE A 50 -6.90 -2.42 -2.41
N ILE A 51 -5.89 -2.90 -1.68
CA ILE A 51 -5.21 -2.12 -0.64
C ILE A 51 -4.44 -0.94 -1.23
N SER A 52 -3.85 -1.09 -2.42
CA SER A 52 -3.17 0.01 -3.10
C SER A 52 -4.15 1.14 -3.46
N ILE A 53 -5.35 0.81 -3.95
CA ILE A 53 -6.39 1.78 -4.29
C ILE A 53 -6.86 2.50 -3.03
N ILE A 54 -7.17 1.76 -1.96
CA ILE A 54 -7.60 2.35 -0.68
C ILE A 54 -6.54 3.32 -0.15
N MET A 55 -5.27 2.90 -0.14
CA MET A 55 -4.18 3.73 0.36
C MET A 55 -3.98 5.00 -0.50
N GLY A 56 -4.14 4.90 -1.81
CA GLY A 56 -4.07 6.05 -2.72
C GLY A 56 -5.19 7.05 -2.49
N LEU A 57 -6.43 6.57 -2.39
CA LEU A 57 -7.59 7.42 -2.09
C LEU A 57 -7.45 8.08 -0.72
N TYR A 58 -6.96 7.35 0.28
CA TYR A 58 -6.71 7.88 1.61
C TYR A 58 -5.66 9.00 1.58
N LEU A 59 -4.55 8.80 0.86
CA LEU A 59 -3.51 9.81 0.69
C LEU A 59 -4.00 11.04 -0.07
N LEU A 60 -4.76 10.87 -1.15
CA LEU A 60 -5.34 11.99 -1.90
C LEU A 60 -6.25 12.86 -1.02
N TYR A 61 -7.06 12.21 -0.17
CA TYR A 61 -7.94 12.90 0.76
C TYR A 61 -7.17 13.70 1.83
N LEU A 62 -6.07 13.15 2.35
CA LEU A 62 -5.31 13.76 3.45
C LEU A 62 -4.30 14.82 3.01
N SER A 63 -3.73 14.70 1.82
CA SER A 63 -2.58 15.51 1.38
C SER A 63 -2.97 16.70 0.50
N GLU A 64 -4.19 17.23 0.64
CA GLU A 64 -4.72 18.32 -0.20
C GLU A 64 -4.57 18.04 -1.71
N ASN A 65 -4.82 16.79 -2.13
CA ASN A 65 -4.62 16.32 -3.50
C ASN A 65 -3.15 16.27 -3.96
N ASN A 66 -2.19 15.93 -3.09
CA ASN A 66 -0.84 15.59 -3.52
C ASN A 66 -0.84 14.25 -4.27
N VAL A 67 -1.18 14.32 -5.56
CA VAL A 67 -1.26 13.16 -6.47
C VAL A 67 0.06 12.42 -6.55
N LEU A 68 1.18 13.12 -6.46
CA LEU A 68 2.51 12.52 -6.53
C LEU A 68 2.74 11.57 -5.34
N ALA A 69 2.37 11.99 -4.13
CA ALA A 69 2.48 11.15 -2.94
C ALA A 69 1.60 9.90 -3.07
N ALA A 70 0.35 10.04 -3.49
CA ALA A 70 -0.54 8.91 -3.70
C ALA A 70 0.04 7.90 -4.71
N ILE A 71 0.56 8.37 -5.85
CA ILE A 71 1.18 7.52 -6.87
C ILE A 71 2.41 6.78 -6.31
N ILE A 72 3.31 7.48 -5.62
CA ILE A 72 4.54 6.90 -5.06
C ILE A 72 4.23 5.76 -4.09
N TYR A 73 3.20 5.91 -3.25
CA TYR A 73 2.82 4.89 -2.28
C TYR A 73 2.00 3.75 -2.91
N CYS A 74 1.17 4.01 -3.92
CA CYS A 74 0.33 2.98 -4.55
C CYS A 74 1.10 2.05 -5.50
N LEU A 75 1.98 2.60 -6.33
CA LEU A 75 2.63 1.85 -7.41
C LEU A 75 3.36 0.58 -6.96
N PRO A 76 4.11 0.58 -5.83
CA PRO A 76 4.81 -0.60 -5.36
C PRO A 76 3.90 -1.79 -5.09
N PHE A 77 2.62 -1.58 -4.79
CA PHE A 77 1.65 -2.64 -4.51
C PHE A 77 0.75 -2.93 -5.71
N LEU A 78 0.32 -1.88 -6.43
CA LEU A 78 -0.53 -1.99 -7.59
C LEU A 78 0.13 -2.79 -8.72
N ILE A 79 1.39 -2.47 -9.05
CA ILE A 79 2.13 -3.13 -10.14
C ILE A 79 2.23 -4.64 -9.89
N PRO A 80 2.78 -5.12 -8.77
CA PRO A 80 2.85 -6.55 -8.50
C PRO A 80 1.47 -7.19 -8.35
N GLY A 81 0.48 -6.50 -7.79
CA GLY A 81 -0.89 -7.00 -7.75
C GLY A 81 -1.44 -7.34 -9.14
N VAL A 82 -1.25 -6.43 -10.11
CA VAL A 82 -1.59 -6.67 -11.52
C VAL A 82 -0.75 -7.79 -12.12
N LEU A 83 0.55 -7.84 -11.86
CA LEU A 83 1.44 -8.89 -12.37
C LEU A 83 1.03 -10.28 -11.88
N PHE A 84 0.65 -10.42 -10.61
CA PHE A 84 0.16 -11.70 -10.07
C PHE A 84 -1.12 -12.15 -10.76
N LEU A 85 -2.06 -11.24 -11.03
CA LEU A 85 -3.28 -11.56 -11.78
C LEU A 85 -3.00 -11.98 -13.22
N VAL A 86 -2.10 -11.26 -13.90
CA VAL A 86 -1.72 -11.59 -15.29
C VAL A 86 -0.99 -12.93 -15.35
N TYR A 87 -0.14 -13.22 -14.37
CA TYR A 87 0.58 -14.48 -14.28
C TYR A 87 -0.37 -15.66 -14.03
N ASP A 88 -1.30 -15.53 -13.08
CA ASP A 88 -2.31 -16.56 -12.81
C ASP A 88 -3.20 -16.82 -14.03
N TYR A 89 -3.60 -15.76 -14.75
CA TYR A 89 -4.38 -15.90 -15.99
C TYR A 89 -3.62 -16.65 -17.09
N LYS A 90 -2.29 -16.50 -17.19
CA LYS A 90 -1.47 -17.23 -18.16
C LYS A 90 -1.19 -18.68 -17.77
N LYS A 91 -1.34 -19.01 -16.50
CA LYS A 91 -1.07 -20.34 -15.94
C LYS A 91 -2.24 -21.30 -16.14
N GLN A 92 -3.44 -20.76 -16.28
CA GLN A 92 -4.68 -21.49 -16.63
C GLN A 92 -4.73 -21.76 -18.13
#